data_AF-A0A0V1GLX1-F1
#
_entry.id   AF-A0A0V1GLX1-F1
#
_cell.length_a   1.000
_cell.length_b   1.000
_cell.length_c   1.000
_cell.angle_alpha   90.00
_cell.angle_beta   90.00
_cell.angle_gamma   90.00
#
_symmetry.space_group_name_H-M   'P 1'
#
loop_
_entity.id
_entity.type
_entity.pdbx_description
1 polymer ?
#
loop_
_entity_poly.entity_id
_entity_poly.type
_entity_poly.pdbx_seq_one_letter_code
_entity_poly.pdbx_strand_id
1 'polypeptide(L)'
;LDNEINAYECSCKPGFTGKLCETKIDFCKNVTCYFGGECVNLEGDEVGYACKCKVGFSGNHCEKVEICKIAGCVHGNCTYELFCDGEYHYRCECDEGFEGNDCSTDINECETTRSLCSNYGTCINTVGSYICKCVGGYAGKRCENC
;
A
#
# COMPACT_ATOMS: atom_id res chain seq x y z
N LEU A 1 49.20 48.83 -15.09
CA LEU A 1 48.82 48.40 -16.44
C LEU A 1 47.95 47.20 -16.26
N ASP A 2 46.68 47.48 -16.47
CA ASP A 2 45.52 46.61 -16.38
C ASP A 2 45.69 45.37 -17.26
N ASN A 3 45.40 44.19 -16.73
CA ASN A 3 45.11 43.02 -17.57
C ASN A 3 44.31 42.00 -16.76
N GLU A 4 43.13 42.41 -16.27
CA GLU A 4 42.05 41.46 -16.05
C GLU A 4 41.72 40.81 -17.40
N ILE A 5 42.24 39.60 -17.59
CA ILE A 5 41.94 38.74 -18.72
C ILE A 5 40.42 38.68 -18.85
N ASN A 6 39.89 39.14 -19.99
CA ASN A 6 38.52 38.96 -20.43
C ASN A 6 38.01 37.56 -20.07
N ALA A 7 37.36 37.44 -18.91
CA ALA A 7 36.71 36.20 -18.50
C ALA A 7 35.43 36.10 -19.32
N TYR A 8 35.50 35.42 -20.46
CA TYR A 8 34.31 35.07 -21.21
C TYR A 8 33.50 34.08 -20.35
N GLU A 9 32.30 34.49 -19.97
CA GLU A 9 31.36 33.65 -19.22
C GLU A 9 30.37 33.03 -20.21
N CYS A 10 30.31 31.70 -20.25
CA CYS A 10 29.37 30.99 -21.10
C CYS A 10 27.99 30.92 -20.43
N SER A 11 26.95 31.35 -21.15
CA SER A 11 25.57 31.06 -20.75
C SER A 11 25.21 29.64 -21.18
N CYS A 12 25.05 28.73 -20.22
CA CYS A 12 24.80 27.33 -20.49
C CYS A 12 23.35 27.06 -20.90
N LYS A 13 23.18 26.09 -21.81
CA LYS A 13 21.86 25.53 -22.09
C LYS A 13 21.31 24.82 -20.85
N PRO A 14 19.98 24.75 -20.68
CA PRO A 14 19.37 23.98 -19.60
C PRO A 14 19.95 22.56 -19.50
N GLY A 15 20.31 22.13 -18.30
CA GLY A 15 20.91 20.81 -18.04
C GLY A 15 22.43 20.74 -18.12
N PHE A 16 23.12 21.85 -18.39
CA PHE A 16 24.59 21.91 -18.43
C PHE A 16 25.15 22.97 -17.47
N THR A 17 26.36 22.72 -16.97
CA THR A 17 27.12 23.58 -16.06
C THR A 17 28.62 23.51 -16.36
N GLY A 18 29.42 24.32 -15.68
CA GLY A 18 30.87 24.48 -15.91
C GLY A 18 31.20 25.77 -16.66
N LYS A 19 32.48 26.16 -16.66
CA LYS A 19 32.91 27.42 -17.30
C LYS A 19 32.68 27.43 -18.80
N LEU A 20 32.70 26.24 -19.42
CA LEU A 20 32.49 26.02 -20.85
C LEU A 20 31.22 25.20 -21.11
N CYS A 21 30.33 25.06 -20.12
CA CYS A 21 29.12 24.24 -20.18
C CYS A 21 29.40 22.76 -20.52
N GLU A 22 30.56 22.26 -20.11
CA GLU A 22 31.09 20.94 -20.41
C GLU A 22 30.50 19.82 -19.55
N THR A 23 29.87 20.18 -18.42
CA THR A 23 29.38 19.21 -17.43
C THR A 23 27.87 19.09 -17.53
N LYS A 24 27.36 17.88 -17.77
CA LYS A 24 25.92 17.60 -17.68
C LYS A 24 25.50 17.57 -16.22
N ILE A 25 24.41 18.25 -15.90
CA ILE A 25 23.82 18.25 -14.55
C ILE A 25 23.12 16.90 -14.36
N ASP A 26 23.53 16.18 -13.31
CA ASP A 26 22.78 15.04 -12.80
C ASP A 26 21.76 15.55 -11.78
N PHE A 27 20.52 15.72 -12.23
CA PHE A 27 19.40 16.17 -11.41
C PHE A 27 18.95 15.11 -10.41
N CYS A 28 19.29 13.83 -10.63
CA CYS A 28 19.05 12.77 -9.65
C CYS A 28 20.06 12.77 -8.50
N LYS A 29 21.15 13.54 -8.62
CA LYS A 29 22.14 13.67 -7.55
C LYS A 29 21.48 14.28 -6.31
N ASN A 30 21.48 13.53 -5.21
CA ASN A 30 20.81 13.84 -3.94
C ASN A 30 19.27 13.81 -3.96
N VAL A 31 18.66 13.31 -5.03
CA VAL A 31 17.22 13.04 -5.04
C VAL A 31 16.97 11.68 -4.43
N THR A 32 16.04 11.62 -3.49
CA THR A 32 15.52 10.36 -2.96
C THR A 32 14.13 10.14 -3.52
N CYS A 33 13.92 9.01 -4.18
CA CYS A 33 12.59 8.51 -4.52
C CYS A 33 12.24 7.42 -3.48
N TYR A 34 11.17 7.62 -2.73
CA TYR A 34 10.74 6.73 -1.65
C TYR A 34 10.17 5.43 -2.18
N PHE A 35 10.07 4.43 -1.28
CA PHE A 35 9.47 3.12 -1.55
C PHE A 35 10.02 2.41 -2.80
N GLY A 36 11.33 2.54 -3.04
CA GLY A 36 12.01 1.91 -4.16
C GLY A 36 11.71 2.54 -5.52
N GLY A 37 11.22 3.79 -5.55
CA GLY A 37 11.07 4.55 -6.78
C GLY A 37 12.40 4.79 -7.49
N GLU A 38 12.37 4.89 -8.82
CA GLU A 38 13.56 5.11 -9.65
C GLU A 38 13.64 6.58 -10.06
N CYS A 39 14.76 7.24 -9.75
CA CYS A 39 15.00 8.60 -10.25
C CYS A 39 15.48 8.56 -11.70
N VAL A 40 14.87 9.38 -12.55
CA VAL A 40 15.30 9.58 -13.94
C VAL A 40 15.61 11.04 -14.22
N ASN A 41 16.73 11.28 -14.90
CA ASN A 41 17.07 12.59 -15.45
C ASN A 41 16.19 12.87 -16.67
N LEU A 42 15.59 14.05 -16.72
CA LEU A 42 14.75 14.51 -17.82
C LEU A 42 15.51 15.49 -18.72
N GLU A 43 15.27 15.41 -20.02
CA GLU A 43 15.94 16.17 -21.08
C GLU A 43 14.91 16.70 -22.09
N GLY A 44 15.33 17.62 -22.96
CA GLY A 44 14.44 18.20 -23.98
C GLY A 44 13.62 19.36 -23.42
N ASP A 45 12.29 19.30 -23.58
CA ASP A 45 11.38 20.37 -23.16
C ASP A 45 11.14 20.39 -21.63
N GLU A 46 11.38 19.27 -20.94
CA GLU A 46 11.28 19.14 -19.48
C GLU A 46 12.66 18.81 -18.90
N VAL A 47 13.47 19.82 -18.61
CA VAL A 47 14.81 19.61 -18.03
C VAL A 47 14.73 19.52 -16.52
N GLY A 48 15.20 18.41 -15.94
CA GLY A 48 15.16 18.19 -14.50
C GLY A 48 15.26 16.71 -14.13
N TYR A 49 14.46 16.28 -13.14
CA TYR A 49 14.31 14.88 -12.77
C TYR A 49 12.84 14.54 -12.56
N ALA A 50 12.53 13.24 -12.59
CA ALA A 50 11.28 12.68 -12.09
C ALA A 50 11.53 11.38 -11.34
N CYS A 51 10.71 11.10 -10.34
CA CYS A 51 10.66 9.78 -9.71
C CYS A 51 9.61 8.91 -10.39
N LYS A 52 10.03 7.76 -10.93
CA LYS A 52 9.13 6.70 -11.38
C LYS A 52 8.71 5.86 -10.18
N CYS A 53 7.46 6.00 -9.78
CA CYS A 53 6.92 5.30 -8.62
C CYS A 53 6.52 3.87 -8.94
N LYS A 54 6.77 2.97 -7.98
CA LYS A 54 6.24 1.61 -8.01
C LYS A 54 4.72 1.61 -7.82
N VAL A 55 4.08 0.51 -8.20
CA VAL A 55 2.62 0.34 -8.03
C VAL A 55 2.25 0.50 -6.55
N GLY A 56 1.16 1.23 -6.29
CA GLY A 56 0.71 1.52 -4.93
C GLY A 56 1.41 2.70 -4.26
N PHE A 57 2.25 3.45 -4.99
CA PHE A 57 2.87 4.68 -4.49
C PHE A 57 2.69 5.83 -5.47
N SER A 58 2.62 7.06 -4.95
CA SER A 58 2.45 8.26 -5.75
C SER A 58 3.10 9.48 -5.09
N GLY A 59 3.02 10.64 -5.74
CA GLY A 59 3.71 11.86 -5.31
C GLY A 59 4.98 12.12 -6.12
N ASN A 60 5.56 13.31 -5.94
CA ASN A 60 6.70 13.75 -6.74
C ASN A 60 7.98 12.95 -6.42
N HIS A 61 8.07 12.44 -5.19
CA HIS A 61 9.14 11.58 -4.71
C HIS A 61 8.61 10.19 -4.33
N CYS A 62 7.42 9.80 -4.79
CA CYS A 62 6.77 8.54 -4.43
C CYS A 62 6.46 8.40 -2.93
N GLU A 63 6.38 9.50 -2.19
CA GLU A 63 6.20 9.55 -0.74
C GLU A 63 4.79 9.15 -0.27
N LYS A 64 3.80 9.16 -1.16
CA LYS A 64 2.42 8.84 -0.83
C LYS A 64 2.19 7.35 -0.97
N VAL A 65 1.75 6.72 0.11
CA VAL A 65 1.38 5.30 0.13
C VAL A 65 -0.10 5.16 -0.22
N GLU A 66 -0.38 4.44 -1.30
CA GLU A 66 -1.73 4.20 -1.81
C GLU A 66 -2.04 2.72 -2.02
N ILE A 67 -1.09 1.83 -1.69
CA ILE A 67 -1.22 0.37 -1.87
C ILE A 67 -2.50 -0.18 -1.23
N CYS A 68 -2.86 0.30 -0.04
CA CYS A 68 -4.07 -0.13 0.66
C CYS A 68 -5.37 0.45 0.10
N LYS A 69 -5.32 1.51 -0.71
CA LYS A 69 -6.50 1.96 -1.46
C LYS A 69 -6.81 1.02 -2.62
N ILE A 70 -5.78 0.35 -3.16
CA ILE A 70 -5.89 -0.61 -4.25
C ILE A 70 -6.31 -1.98 -3.71
N ALA A 71 -5.89 -2.33 -2.48
CA ALA A 71 -6.13 -3.63 -1.86
C ALA A 71 -7.60 -4.02 -1.73
N GLY A 72 -8.50 -3.07 -1.50
CA GLY A 72 -9.94 -3.31 -1.50
C GLY A 72 -10.46 -4.23 -0.40
N CYS A 73 -9.80 -4.30 0.76
CA CYS A 73 -10.26 -5.10 1.90
C CYS A 73 -11.66 -4.64 2.37
N VAL A 74 -12.64 -5.54 2.41
CA VAL A 74 -14.03 -5.23 2.75
C VAL A 74 -14.26 -5.26 4.27
N HIS A 75 -13.97 -6.41 4.91
CA HIS A 75 -14.08 -6.60 6.35
C HIS A 75 -12.72 -6.98 6.94
N GLY A 76 -11.83 -6.00 7.02
CA GLY A 76 -10.49 -6.21 7.53
C GLY A 76 -9.57 -5.03 7.30
N ASN A 77 -8.33 -5.19 7.72
CA ASN A 77 -7.30 -4.18 7.57
C ASN A 77 -6.28 -4.59 6.50
N CYS A 78 -5.87 -3.63 5.68
CA CYS A 78 -4.78 -3.84 4.74
C CYS A 78 -3.43 -3.68 5.45
N THR A 79 -2.56 -4.67 5.30
CA THR A 79 -1.14 -4.59 5.66
C THR A 79 -0.29 -4.75 4.40
N TYR A 80 0.91 -4.18 4.41
CA TYR A 80 1.85 -4.28 3.29
C TYR A 80 3.29 -4.34 3.80
N GLU A 81 4.12 -5.08 3.08
CA GLU A 81 5.52 -5.30 3.45
C GLU A 81 6.41 -5.42 2.20
N LEU A 82 7.69 -5.11 2.37
CA LEU A 82 8.70 -5.24 1.33
C LEU A 82 9.21 -6.68 1.29
N PHE A 83 9.10 -7.31 0.13
CA PHE A 83 9.57 -8.67 -0.10
C PHE A 83 11.02 -8.69 -0.61
N CYS A 84 11.65 -9.85 -0.55
CA CYS A 84 13.06 -10.05 -0.94
C CYS A 84 13.33 -9.80 -2.43
N ASP A 85 12.29 -9.77 -3.27
CA ASP A 85 12.37 -9.40 -4.69
C ASP A 85 12.39 -7.88 -4.92
N GLY A 86 12.26 -7.10 -3.85
CA GLY A 86 12.24 -5.65 -3.88
C GLY A 86 10.86 -5.06 -4.18
N GLU A 87 9.80 -5.87 -4.24
CA GLU A 87 8.43 -5.41 -4.44
C GLU A 87 7.65 -5.33 -3.13
N TYR A 88 6.68 -4.41 -3.08
CA TYR A 88 5.75 -4.31 -1.97
C TYR A 88 4.52 -5.15 -2.27
N HIS A 89 4.22 -6.10 -1.39
CA HIS A 89 2.97 -6.85 -1.46
C HIS A 89 2.07 -6.39 -0.33
N TYR A 90 0.77 -6.47 -0.56
CA TYR A 90 -0.24 -6.23 0.44
C TYR A 90 -1.03 -7.52 0.71
N ARG A 91 -1.64 -7.58 1.89
CA ARG A 91 -2.65 -8.59 2.22
C ARG A 91 -3.73 -7.96 3.08
N CYS A 92 -4.93 -8.53 3.02
CA CYS A 92 -5.99 -8.20 3.94
C CYS A 92 -5.91 -9.12 5.17
N GLU A 93 -5.91 -8.52 6.35
CA GLU A 93 -6.11 -9.19 7.62
C GLU A 93 -7.60 -9.10 7.96
N CYS A 94 -8.31 -10.20 7.72
CA CYS A 94 -9.76 -10.24 7.86
C CYS A 94 -10.20 -10.12 9.32
N ASP A 95 -11.29 -9.40 9.52
CA ASP A 95 -12.02 -9.38 10.78
C ASP A 95 -12.56 -10.79 11.10
N GLU A 96 -12.84 -11.05 12.38
CA GLU A 96 -13.43 -12.33 12.81
C GLU A 96 -14.76 -12.58 12.06
N GLY A 97 -14.95 -13.81 11.55
CA GLY A 97 -16.13 -14.18 10.78
C GLY A 97 -16.02 -13.95 9.26
N PHE A 98 -14.89 -13.42 8.76
CA PHE A 98 -14.68 -13.20 7.33
C PHE A 98 -13.42 -13.88 6.79
N GLU A 99 -13.45 -14.23 5.51
CA GLU A 99 -12.34 -14.86 4.80
C GLU A 99 -12.24 -14.41 3.33
N GLY A 100 -11.23 -14.95 2.64
CA GLY A 100 -10.88 -14.58 1.26
C GLY A 100 -9.76 -13.54 1.20
N ASN A 101 -9.23 -13.32 -0.01
CA ASN A 101 -8.10 -12.40 -0.22
C ASN A 101 -8.44 -10.94 0.09
N ASP A 102 -9.72 -10.57 -0.05
CA ASP A 102 -10.27 -9.22 0.18
C ASP A 102 -11.22 -9.17 1.39
N CYS A 103 -11.34 -10.27 2.15
CA CYS A 103 -12.23 -10.39 3.31
C CYS A 103 -13.72 -10.11 2.97
N SER A 104 -14.12 -10.39 1.74
CA SER A 104 -15.51 -10.22 1.29
C SER A 104 -16.38 -11.44 1.57
N THR A 105 -15.79 -12.58 1.89
CA THR A 105 -16.53 -13.84 2.10
C THR A 105 -16.89 -14.01 3.56
N ASP A 106 -18.18 -14.23 3.82
CA ASP A 106 -18.69 -14.58 5.14
C ASP A 106 -18.36 -16.04 5.48
N ILE A 107 -17.81 -16.29 6.66
CA ILE A 107 -17.57 -17.65 7.15
C ILE A 107 -18.88 -18.21 7.68
N ASN A 108 -19.26 -19.40 7.21
CA ASN A 108 -20.39 -20.10 7.81
C ASN A 108 -19.96 -20.83 9.09
N GLU A 109 -20.09 -20.21 10.27
CA GLU A 109 -19.60 -20.82 11.50
C GLU A 109 -20.34 -22.12 11.84
N CYS A 110 -21.62 -22.23 11.44
CA CYS A 110 -22.41 -23.43 11.64
C CYS A 110 -21.87 -24.66 10.90
N GLU A 111 -21.11 -24.47 9.82
CA GLU A 111 -20.46 -25.55 9.07
C GLU A 111 -19.01 -25.77 9.50
N THR A 112 -18.29 -24.70 9.85
CA THR A 112 -16.86 -24.77 10.19
C THR A 112 -16.62 -25.17 11.63
N THR A 113 -17.52 -24.84 12.56
CA THR A 113 -17.36 -25.10 14.00
C THR A 113 -18.43 -26.05 14.53
N ARG A 114 -17.99 -27.19 15.07
CA ARG A 114 -18.90 -28.15 15.71
C ARG A 114 -19.34 -27.67 17.10
N SER A 115 -20.59 -27.97 17.45
CA SER A 115 -21.15 -27.73 18.78
C SER A 115 -21.15 -26.25 19.23
N LEU A 116 -21.40 -25.32 18.30
CA LEU A 116 -21.60 -23.91 18.62
C LEU A 116 -22.80 -23.68 19.54
N CYS A 117 -23.91 -24.37 19.29
CA CYS A 117 -25.11 -24.31 20.11
C CYS A 117 -25.23 -25.53 21.00
N SER A 118 -25.36 -25.30 22.31
CA SER A 118 -25.58 -26.32 23.35
C SER A 118 -27.04 -26.74 23.42
N ASN A 119 -27.32 -27.78 24.21
CA ASN A 119 -28.68 -28.19 24.60
C ASN A 119 -29.66 -28.29 23.41
N TYR A 120 -29.21 -28.93 22.32
CA TYR A 120 -29.99 -29.15 21.10
C TYR A 120 -30.44 -27.86 20.38
N GLY A 121 -29.79 -26.71 20.65
CA GLY A 121 -30.02 -25.47 19.93
C GLY A 121 -29.66 -25.59 18.44
N THR A 122 -30.43 -24.91 17.59
CA THR A 122 -30.16 -24.85 16.14
C THR A 122 -29.24 -23.67 15.84
N CYS A 123 -28.10 -23.93 15.17
CA CYS A 123 -27.21 -22.89 14.69
C CYS A 123 -27.81 -22.23 13.43
N ILE A 124 -27.74 -20.90 13.37
CA ILE A 124 -28.15 -20.10 12.22
C ILE A 124 -27.00 -19.17 11.88
N ASN A 125 -26.49 -19.27 10.65
CA ASN A 125 -25.42 -18.41 10.16
C ASN A 125 -25.92 -16.98 9.94
N THR A 126 -25.08 -16.00 10.23
CA THR A 126 -25.32 -14.57 10.00
C THR A 126 -24.06 -13.92 9.47
N VAL A 127 -24.17 -12.72 8.89
CA VAL A 127 -22.97 -12.05 8.35
C VAL A 127 -22.01 -11.69 9.48
N GLY A 128 -20.79 -12.24 9.43
CA GLY A 128 -19.69 -12.10 10.39
C GLY A 128 -19.90 -12.82 11.71
N SER A 129 -20.94 -13.66 11.85
CA SER A 129 -21.20 -14.38 13.11
C SER A 129 -22.29 -15.46 12.98
N TYR A 130 -22.69 -16.02 14.11
CA TYR A 130 -23.83 -16.94 14.20
C TYR A 130 -24.75 -16.59 15.37
N ILE A 131 -26.00 -17.09 15.28
CA ILE A 131 -26.94 -17.10 16.39
C ILE A 131 -27.43 -18.51 16.69
N CYS A 132 -27.68 -18.80 17.97
CA CYS A 132 -28.28 -20.06 18.40
C CYS A 132 -29.77 -19.87 18.71
N LYS A 133 -30.61 -20.63 18.02
CA LYS A 133 -32.04 -20.73 18.35
C LYS A 133 -32.24 -21.84 19.38
N CYS A 134 -32.52 -21.44 20.61
CA CYS A 134 -32.67 -22.36 21.73
C CYS A 134 -34.01 -23.08 21.74
N VAL A 135 -33.99 -24.31 22.25
CA VAL A 135 -35.21 -25.08 22.55
C VAL A 135 -35.84 -24.53 23.84
N GLY A 136 -37.16 -24.71 24.02
CA GLY A 136 -37.87 -24.18 25.18
C GLY A 136 -37.27 -24.66 26.51
N GLY A 137 -37.09 -23.72 27.45
CA GLY A 137 -36.43 -23.98 28.73
C GLY A 137 -34.90 -23.88 28.69
N TYR A 138 -34.32 -23.30 27.63
CA TYR A 138 -32.90 -22.96 27.56
C TYR A 138 -32.70 -21.51 27.08
N ALA A 139 -31.59 -20.89 27.51
CA ALA A 139 -31.22 -19.51 27.19
C ALA A 139 -29.69 -19.33 27.13
N GLY A 140 -29.23 -18.13 26.78
CA GLY A 140 -27.81 -17.80 26.59
C GLY A 140 -27.41 -17.74 25.12
N LYS A 141 -26.24 -17.15 24.82
CA LYS A 141 -25.77 -16.93 23.43
C LYS A 141 -25.60 -18.26 22.69
N ARG A 142 -25.25 -19.31 23.42
CA ARG A 142 -25.03 -20.68 22.94
C ARG A 142 -26.04 -21.66 23.51
N CYS A 143 -27.18 -21.20 24.05
CA CYS A 143 -28.18 -22.04 24.72
C CYS A 143 -27.62 -22.85 25.89
N GLU A 144 -26.65 -22.30 26.61
CA GLU A 144 -25.90 -22.96 27.69
C GLU A 144 -26.59 -22.93 29.06
N ASN A 145 -27.61 -22.09 29.23
CA ASN A 145 -28.33 -21.92 30.49
C ASN A 145 -29.74 -22.56 30.42
N CYS A 146 -30.27 -22.98 31.57
CA CYS A 146 -31.64 -23.49 31.75
C CYS A 146 -32.59 -22.40 32.27
#